data_AF-A0A8J7LUD2-F1
#
_entry.id   AF-A0A8J7LUD2-F1
#
_cell.length_a   1.000
_cell.length_b   1.000
_cell.length_c   1.000
_cell.angle_alpha   90.00
_cell.angle_beta   90.00
_cell.angle_gamma   90.00
#
_symmetry.space_group_name_H-M   'P 1'
#
loop_
_entity.id
_entity.type
_entity.pdbx_description
1 polymer ?
#
loop_
_entity_poly.entity_id
_entity_poly.type
_entity_poly.pdbx_seq_one_letter_code
_entity_poly.pdbx_strand_id
1 'polypeptide(L)'
;MTKIKTYFITGISTDVGKTIASAIVTEALKADYWKPVQAGDLDYSDTHKVQALVSNNKSVFHTNSYALHTPMSPHAAAKIDNVTININEITPPKTTNHLVIEGAGGLLVPLNNKQTVLDLIKLNYRVIVVSRHYLGSINHTLLTVNTLKEKGFNVTIIFSGNEHPSTEDIIKKMTNVPVIGRIDEEPYFDKNIVKEYAELFRKNLKDL
;
A
#
# COMPACT_ATOMS: atom_id res chain seq x y z
N MET A 1 -14.78 -20.52 -8.67
CA MET A 1 -13.73 -20.07 -7.73
C MET A 1 -13.45 -18.60 -8.01
N THR A 2 -13.39 -17.75 -6.99
CA THR A 2 -13.00 -16.34 -7.15
C THR A 2 -11.58 -16.29 -7.73
N LYS A 3 -11.37 -15.55 -8.81
CA LYS A 3 -10.04 -15.40 -9.41
C LYS A 3 -9.10 -14.77 -8.37
N ILE A 4 -7.94 -15.39 -8.15
CA ILE A 4 -6.88 -14.84 -7.29
C ILE A 4 -6.43 -13.50 -7.89
N LYS A 5 -6.37 -12.46 -7.04
CA LYS A 5 -6.02 -11.09 -7.40
C LYS A 5 -4.87 -10.60 -6.53
N THR A 6 -4.04 -9.75 -7.08
CA THR A 6 -2.99 -9.02 -6.36
C THR A 6 -3.38 -7.55 -6.24
N TYR A 7 -3.28 -7.02 -5.04
CA TYR A 7 -3.56 -5.64 -4.69
C TYR A 7 -2.24 -4.96 -4.31
N PHE A 8 -1.90 -3.87 -4.96
CA PHE A 8 -0.70 -3.10 -4.66
C PHE A 8 -1.09 -1.82 -3.92
N ILE A 9 -0.70 -1.73 -2.66
CA ILE A 9 -0.94 -0.55 -1.81
C ILE A 9 0.24 0.40 -1.99
N THR A 10 -0.05 1.60 -2.50
CA THR A 10 0.91 2.70 -2.59
C THR A 10 0.35 3.94 -1.91
N GLY A 11 1.17 4.96 -1.75
CA GLY A 11 0.80 6.20 -1.07
C GLY A 11 1.20 7.41 -1.88
N ILE A 12 0.56 8.54 -1.60
CA ILE A 12 0.94 9.83 -2.16
C ILE A 12 2.22 10.40 -1.52
N SER A 13 2.65 9.82 -0.38
CA SER A 13 3.88 10.14 0.34
C SER A 13 4.23 9.01 1.34
N THR A 14 5.29 9.23 2.13
CA THR A 14 5.58 8.47 3.35
C THR A 14 4.57 8.83 4.46
N ASP A 15 4.34 7.94 5.42
CA ASP A 15 3.46 8.14 6.60
C ASP A 15 1.99 8.52 6.33
N VAL A 16 1.50 8.24 5.12
CA VAL A 16 0.09 8.47 4.76
C VAL A 16 -0.87 7.38 5.25
N GLY A 17 -0.40 6.38 6.01
CA GLY A 17 -1.22 5.28 6.53
C GLY A 17 -1.24 3.99 5.68
N LYS A 18 -0.23 3.76 4.83
CA LYS A 18 -0.15 2.55 3.98
C LYS A 18 -0.20 1.24 4.77
N THR A 19 0.50 1.15 5.89
CA THR A 19 0.58 -0.06 6.72
C THR A 19 -0.80 -0.42 7.29
N ILE A 20 -1.53 0.57 7.79
CA ILE A 20 -2.90 0.38 8.30
C ILE A 20 -3.86 0.00 7.17
N ALA A 21 -3.80 0.70 6.04
CA ALA A 21 -4.60 0.35 4.87
C ALA A 21 -4.31 -1.09 4.40
N SER A 22 -3.04 -1.51 4.41
CA SER A 22 -2.65 -2.87 4.06
C SER A 22 -3.21 -3.90 5.04
N ALA A 23 -3.18 -3.63 6.35
CA ALA A 23 -3.79 -4.50 7.36
C ALA A 23 -5.30 -4.66 7.13
N ILE A 24 -6.01 -3.57 6.88
CA ILE A 24 -7.46 -3.56 6.60
C ILE A 24 -7.79 -4.37 5.33
N VAL A 25 -7.07 -4.14 4.24
CA VAL A 25 -7.29 -4.87 2.99
C VAL A 25 -6.95 -6.36 3.15
N THR A 26 -5.88 -6.68 3.88
CA THR A 26 -5.47 -8.05 4.21
C THR A 26 -6.55 -8.76 5.01
N GLU A 27 -7.08 -8.14 6.07
CA GLU A 27 -8.16 -8.69 6.90
C GLU A 27 -9.47 -8.83 6.12
N ALA A 28 -9.85 -7.83 5.31
CA ALA A 28 -11.10 -7.81 4.55
C ALA A 28 -11.20 -8.96 3.54
N LEU A 29 -10.07 -9.22 2.85
CA LEU A 29 -9.95 -10.23 1.81
C LEU A 29 -9.42 -11.56 2.33
N LYS A 30 -8.97 -11.61 3.59
CA LYS A 30 -8.19 -12.71 4.16
C LYS A 30 -7.02 -13.07 3.25
N ALA A 31 -6.39 -12.05 2.68
CA ALA A 31 -5.29 -12.17 1.72
C ALA A 31 -3.97 -12.47 2.44
N ASP A 32 -2.98 -12.91 1.70
CA ASP A 32 -1.59 -12.92 2.16
C ASP A 32 -1.02 -11.50 2.03
N TYR A 33 -0.01 -11.18 2.84
CA TYR A 33 0.65 -9.88 2.85
C TYR A 33 2.13 -10.01 2.54
N TRP A 34 2.63 -9.08 1.74
CA TRP A 34 4.05 -8.97 1.45
C TRP A 34 4.49 -7.52 1.29
N LYS A 35 5.55 -7.15 1.99
CA LYS A 35 6.28 -5.91 1.74
C LYS A 35 7.62 -6.25 1.09
N PRO A 36 7.82 -6.00 -0.21
CA PRO A 36 9.04 -6.41 -0.90
C PRO A 36 10.30 -5.75 -0.35
N VAL A 37 10.22 -4.48 0.01
CA VAL A 37 11.37 -3.67 0.46
C VAL A 37 11.03 -2.97 1.76
N GLN A 38 11.75 -3.32 2.82
CA GLN A 38 11.70 -2.68 4.14
C GLN A 38 12.98 -1.86 4.33
N ALA A 39 12.86 -0.65 4.86
CA ALA A 39 14.00 0.19 5.22
C ALA A 39 13.79 0.78 6.61
N GLY A 40 14.65 0.41 7.56
CA GLY A 40 14.46 0.67 8.98
C GLY A 40 13.46 -0.28 9.66
N ASP A 41 13.31 -0.13 10.97
CA ASP A 41 12.32 -0.85 11.80
C ASP A 41 12.34 -2.38 11.65
N LEU A 42 13.49 -3.04 11.48
CA LEU A 42 13.48 -4.49 11.19
C LEU A 42 12.86 -5.35 12.32
N ASP A 43 13.06 -4.97 13.58
CA ASP A 43 12.48 -5.67 14.74
C ASP A 43 10.97 -5.42 14.89
N TYR A 44 10.46 -4.31 14.36
CA TYR A 44 9.04 -3.95 14.39
C TYR A 44 8.58 -3.45 13.01
N SER A 45 8.83 -4.29 12.00
CA SER A 45 8.61 -3.96 10.60
C SER A 45 7.12 -3.77 10.29
N ASP A 46 6.82 -3.23 9.11
CA ASP A 46 5.45 -3.13 8.65
C ASP A 46 4.78 -4.51 8.51
N THR A 47 5.55 -5.56 8.17
CA THR A 47 5.06 -6.94 8.23
C THR A 47 4.64 -7.34 9.65
N HIS A 48 5.45 -7.02 10.67
CA HIS A 48 5.09 -7.30 12.07
C HIS A 48 3.85 -6.50 12.51
N LYS A 49 3.77 -5.22 12.15
CA LYS A 49 2.61 -4.35 12.43
C LYS A 49 1.33 -4.91 11.79
N VAL A 50 1.38 -5.27 10.51
CA VAL A 50 0.23 -5.84 9.79
C VAL A 50 -0.17 -7.19 10.38
N GLN A 51 0.79 -8.06 10.70
CA GLN A 51 0.53 -9.34 11.37
C GLN A 51 -0.14 -9.17 12.75
N ALA A 52 0.28 -8.17 13.52
CA ALA A 52 -0.29 -7.89 14.84
C ALA A 52 -1.74 -7.36 14.77
N LEU A 53 -2.11 -6.71 13.67
CA LEU A 53 -3.43 -6.09 13.46
C LEU A 53 -4.45 -6.99 12.75
N VAL A 54 -3.99 -7.93 11.94
CA VAL A 54 -4.85 -8.89 11.25
C VAL A 54 -5.31 -9.98 12.23
N SER A 55 -6.61 -10.24 12.27
CA SER A 55 -7.22 -11.11 13.30
C SER A 55 -7.50 -12.53 12.80
N ASN A 56 -7.60 -12.70 11.48
CA ASN A 56 -7.90 -13.98 10.87
C ASN A 56 -6.68 -14.93 10.86
N ASN A 57 -6.95 -16.24 10.75
CA ASN A 57 -5.93 -17.30 10.74
C ASN A 57 -5.58 -17.83 9.34
N LYS A 58 -6.01 -17.15 8.28
CA LYS A 58 -5.79 -17.59 6.89
C LYS A 58 -4.65 -16.86 6.20
N SER A 59 -4.46 -15.59 6.53
CA SER A 59 -3.41 -14.75 5.97
C SER A 59 -2.02 -15.28 6.28
N VAL A 60 -1.17 -15.37 5.26
CA VAL A 60 0.28 -15.59 5.42
C VAL A 60 1.02 -14.26 5.28
N PHE A 61 2.02 -14.02 6.12
CA PHE A 61 2.86 -12.82 6.09
C PHE A 61 4.25 -13.20 5.61
N HIS A 62 4.63 -12.71 4.42
CA HIS A 62 5.86 -13.11 3.76
C HIS A 62 7.03 -12.20 4.14
N THR A 63 8.23 -12.79 4.22
CA THR A 63 9.48 -12.05 4.43
C THR A 63 9.78 -11.11 3.26
N ASN A 64 10.45 -9.99 3.56
CA ASN A 64 10.85 -9.02 2.55
C ASN A 64 11.87 -9.65 1.57
N SER A 65 11.95 -9.15 0.33
CA SER A 65 13.08 -9.43 -0.56
C SER A 65 14.34 -8.71 -0.09
N TYR A 66 14.17 -7.45 0.33
CA TYR A 66 15.24 -6.63 0.90
C TYR A 66 14.77 -6.06 2.24
N ALA A 67 15.52 -6.37 3.29
CA ALA A 67 15.37 -5.83 4.63
C ALA A 67 16.61 -4.97 4.92
N LEU A 68 16.45 -3.65 4.82
CA LEU A 68 17.52 -2.66 4.99
C LEU A 68 17.46 -2.10 6.42
N HIS A 69 18.61 -1.92 7.06
CA HIS A 69 18.74 -1.43 8.42
C HIS A 69 18.52 0.08 8.50
N THR A 70 18.94 0.83 7.48
CA THR A 70 18.90 2.29 7.52
C THR A 70 17.49 2.84 7.25
N PRO A 71 16.90 3.68 8.12
CA PRO A 71 15.55 4.24 7.96
C PRO A 71 15.55 5.42 6.97
N MET A 72 15.73 5.11 5.69
CA MET A 72 15.72 6.08 4.58
C MET A 72 14.97 5.53 3.37
N SER A 73 14.85 6.34 2.31
CA SER A 73 14.37 5.83 1.02
C SER A 73 15.21 4.62 0.57
N PRO A 74 14.62 3.60 -0.09
CA PRO A 74 15.29 2.33 -0.41
C PRO A 74 16.66 2.49 -1.07
N HIS A 75 16.81 3.35 -2.09
CA HIS A 75 18.10 3.53 -2.76
C HIS A 75 19.21 4.03 -1.82
N ALA A 76 18.87 4.93 -0.90
CA ALA A 76 19.82 5.54 0.02
C ALA A 76 20.17 4.57 1.16
N ALA A 77 19.16 3.88 1.70
CA ALA A 77 19.36 2.84 2.70
C ALA A 77 20.24 1.72 2.16
N ALA A 78 19.94 1.23 0.95
CA ALA A 78 20.74 0.19 0.31
C ALA A 78 22.19 0.62 0.09
N LYS A 79 22.43 1.87 -0.33
CA LYS A 79 23.79 2.41 -0.48
C LYS A 79 24.57 2.42 0.85
N ILE A 80 23.93 2.86 1.94
CA ILE A 80 24.56 2.93 3.27
C ILE A 80 24.84 1.52 3.80
N ASP A 81 23.89 0.60 3.59
CA ASP A 81 23.98 -0.79 4.02
C ASP A 81 24.88 -1.64 3.11
N ASN A 82 25.49 -1.05 2.07
CA ASN A 82 26.29 -1.73 1.04
C ASN A 82 25.53 -2.85 0.32
N VAL A 83 24.22 -2.67 0.12
CA VAL A 83 23.32 -3.55 -0.63
C VAL A 83 23.01 -2.94 -2.00
N THR A 84 22.94 -3.78 -3.03
CA THR A 84 22.43 -3.36 -4.35
C THR A 84 21.04 -3.95 -4.56
N ILE A 85 20.03 -3.10 -4.71
CA ILE A 85 18.67 -3.55 -5.02
C ILE A 85 18.56 -3.86 -6.51
N ASN A 86 18.38 -5.15 -6.83
CA ASN A 86 18.08 -5.63 -8.16
C ASN A 86 16.58 -5.95 -8.27
N ILE A 87 15.86 -5.22 -9.12
CA ILE A 87 14.41 -5.41 -9.24
C ILE A 87 14.01 -6.82 -9.70
N ASN A 88 14.90 -7.50 -10.44
CA ASN A 88 14.64 -8.86 -10.93
C ASN A 88 14.65 -9.90 -9.80
N GLU A 89 15.25 -9.58 -8.65
CA GLU A 89 15.24 -10.41 -7.43
C GLU A 89 14.01 -10.13 -6.55
N ILE A 90 13.22 -9.10 -6.87
CA ILE A 90 11.98 -8.78 -6.18
C ILE A 90 10.83 -9.58 -6.82
N THR A 91 10.78 -10.86 -6.51
CA THR A 91 9.75 -11.77 -7.01
C THR A 91 8.62 -11.95 -6.01
N PRO A 92 7.35 -11.68 -6.37
CA PRO A 92 6.22 -11.93 -5.48
C PRO A 92 6.16 -13.39 -5.01
N PRO A 93 5.78 -13.64 -3.75
CA PRO A 93 5.64 -15.00 -3.23
C PRO A 93 4.60 -15.80 -4.01
N LYS A 94 4.83 -17.10 -4.15
CA LYS A 94 3.83 -18.02 -4.71
C LYS A 94 2.74 -18.25 -3.66
N THR A 95 1.50 -17.94 -4.01
CA THR A 95 0.34 -18.15 -3.14
C THR A 95 -0.88 -18.61 -3.94
N THR A 96 -1.75 -19.40 -3.30
CA THR A 96 -3.08 -19.77 -3.81
C THR A 96 -4.18 -18.85 -3.27
N ASN A 97 -3.81 -17.75 -2.62
CA ASN A 97 -4.70 -16.77 -2.01
C ASN A 97 -4.55 -15.40 -2.70
N HIS A 98 -5.44 -14.45 -2.40
CA HIS A 98 -5.20 -13.06 -2.74
C HIS A 98 -3.89 -12.58 -2.11
N LEU A 99 -3.21 -11.62 -2.75
CA LEU A 99 -1.95 -11.05 -2.23
C LEU A 99 -2.07 -9.53 -2.12
N VAL A 100 -1.75 -8.98 -0.97
CA VAL A 100 -1.58 -7.55 -0.71
C VAL A 100 -0.08 -7.26 -0.71
N ILE A 101 0.35 -6.38 -1.61
CA ILE A 101 1.74 -5.91 -1.72
C ILE A 101 1.80 -4.47 -1.23
N GLU A 102 2.65 -4.18 -0.24
CA GLU A 102 2.84 -2.81 0.27
C GLU A 102 4.10 -2.16 -0.33
N GLY A 103 3.94 -1.05 -1.05
CA GLY A 103 5.05 -0.25 -1.55
C GLY A 103 5.72 0.61 -0.46
N ALA A 104 7.02 0.84 -0.59
CA ALA A 104 7.78 1.72 0.32
C ALA A 104 7.65 3.21 -0.10
N GLY A 105 7.26 4.09 0.81
CA GLY A 105 7.14 5.52 0.51
C GLY A 105 6.05 5.85 -0.54
N GLY A 106 6.35 6.73 -1.48
CA GLY A 106 5.47 7.12 -2.60
C GLY A 106 5.82 6.41 -3.92
N LEU A 107 4.97 6.61 -4.94
CA LEU A 107 5.03 5.86 -6.21
C LEU A 107 6.38 5.96 -6.95
N LEU A 108 6.99 7.15 -6.97
CA LEU A 108 8.25 7.41 -7.67
C LEU A 108 9.47 7.36 -6.73
N VAL A 109 9.31 6.81 -5.52
CA VAL A 109 10.45 6.60 -4.62
C VAL A 109 11.45 5.64 -5.29
N PRO A 110 12.72 6.01 -5.40
CA PRO A 110 13.73 5.19 -6.07
C PRO A 110 14.09 3.96 -5.24
N LEU A 111 14.12 2.82 -5.94
CA LEU A 111 14.71 1.57 -5.47
C LEU A 111 16.21 1.55 -5.77
N ASN A 112 16.60 2.13 -6.90
CA ASN A 112 17.97 2.33 -7.33
C ASN A 112 18.04 3.54 -8.30
N ASN A 113 19.17 3.74 -8.98
CA ASN A 113 19.38 4.88 -9.88
C ASN A 113 18.54 4.85 -11.17
N LYS A 114 17.79 3.78 -11.43
CA LYS A 114 17.02 3.59 -12.67
C LYS A 114 15.55 3.30 -12.44
N GLN A 115 15.22 2.66 -11.32
CA GLN A 115 13.90 2.10 -11.04
C GLN A 115 13.33 2.64 -9.73
N THR A 116 12.01 2.70 -9.69
CA THR A 116 11.18 3.21 -8.61
C THR A 116 10.18 2.16 -8.14
N VAL A 117 9.43 2.45 -7.09
CA VAL A 117 8.34 1.59 -6.60
C VAL A 117 7.30 1.28 -7.69
N LEU A 118 7.05 2.22 -8.61
CA LEU A 118 6.20 2.02 -9.77
C LEU A 118 6.60 0.81 -10.62
N ASP A 119 7.91 0.55 -10.73
CA ASP A 119 8.44 -0.54 -11.55
C ASP A 119 8.19 -1.94 -10.92
N LEU A 120 7.73 -2.00 -9.66
CA LEU A 120 7.27 -3.23 -9.01
C LEU A 120 5.83 -3.61 -9.39
N ILE A 121 5.06 -2.68 -9.96
CA ILE A 121 3.62 -2.85 -10.19
C ILE A 121 3.39 -3.48 -11.56
N LYS A 122 2.78 -4.66 -11.58
CA LYS A 122 2.39 -5.34 -12.82
C LYS A 122 1.01 -4.87 -13.29
N LEU A 123 0.79 -4.78 -14.60
CA LEU A 123 -0.45 -4.25 -15.20
C LEU A 123 -1.72 -4.97 -14.74
N ASN A 124 -1.62 -6.24 -14.33
CA ASN A 124 -2.76 -7.01 -13.84
C ASN A 124 -3.04 -6.80 -12.34
N TYR A 125 -2.27 -5.96 -11.63
CA TYR A 125 -2.51 -5.64 -10.23
C TYR A 125 -3.60 -4.58 -10.07
N ARG A 126 -4.34 -4.66 -8.97
CA ARG A 126 -5.26 -3.59 -8.54
C ARG A 126 -4.50 -2.62 -7.66
N VAL A 127 -4.36 -1.37 -8.08
CA VAL A 127 -3.58 -0.38 -7.34
C VAL A 127 -4.49 0.41 -6.43
N ILE A 128 -4.18 0.42 -5.14
CA ILE A 128 -4.88 1.20 -4.12
C ILE A 128 -3.95 2.31 -3.67
N VAL A 129 -4.34 3.56 -3.94
CA VAL A 129 -3.59 4.75 -3.53
C VAL A 129 -4.14 5.25 -2.20
N VAL A 130 -3.30 5.27 -1.19
CA VAL A 130 -3.62 5.86 0.12
C VAL A 130 -3.34 7.36 0.07
N SER A 131 -4.40 8.15 0.23
CA SER A 131 -4.39 9.61 0.15
C SER A 131 -4.73 10.21 1.51
N ARG A 132 -3.71 10.72 2.22
CA ARG A 132 -3.88 11.44 3.49
C ARG A 132 -3.94 12.95 3.27
N HIS A 133 -4.75 13.65 4.05
CA HIS A 133 -4.92 15.10 3.90
C HIS A 133 -3.79 15.89 4.56
N TYR A 134 -3.24 16.83 3.81
CA TYR A 134 -2.31 17.87 4.24
C TYR A 134 -2.20 18.92 3.12
N LEU A 135 -1.64 20.09 3.39
CA LEU A 135 -1.45 21.10 2.35
C LEU A 135 -0.54 20.54 1.23
N GLY A 136 -1.09 20.43 0.03
CA GLY A 136 -0.43 19.83 -1.13
C GLY A 136 -0.90 18.41 -1.48
N SER A 137 -1.72 17.76 -0.63
CA SER A 137 -2.21 16.41 -0.89
C SER A 137 -3.01 16.29 -2.18
N ILE A 138 -3.82 17.30 -2.56
CA ILE A 138 -4.54 17.33 -3.84
C ILE A 138 -3.56 17.11 -4.99
N ASN A 139 -2.50 17.91 -5.08
CA ASN A 139 -1.51 17.80 -6.15
C ASN A 139 -0.86 16.41 -6.17
N HIS A 140 -0.41 15.91 -5.01
CA HIS A 140 0.25 14.61 -4.93
C HIS A 140 -0.67 13.45 -5.28
N THR A 141 -1.95 13.51 -4.88
CA THR A 141 -2.96 12.50 -5.25
C THR A 141 -3.23 12.53 -6.74
N LEU A 142 -3.44 13.71 -7.35
CA LEU A 142 -3.67 13.83 -8.79
C LEU A 142 -2.49 13.33 -9.60
N LEU A 143 -1.25 13.74 -9.26
CA LEU A 143 -0.04 13.27 -9.93
C LEU A 143 0.12 11.75 -9.83
N THR A 144 -0.09 11.18 -8.64
CA THR A 144 0.03 9.74 -8.41
C THR A 144 -1.01 8.95 -9.21
N VAL A 145 -2.28 9.35 -9.13
CA VAL A 145 -3.38 8.64 -9.80
C VAL A 145 -3.30 8.79 -11.31
N ASN A 146 -3.03 9.99 -11.82
CA ASN A 146 -2.93 10.20 -13.27
C ASN A 146 -1.74 9.43 -13.86
N THR A 147 -0.58 9.43 -13.21
CA THR A 147 0.58 8.62 -13.62
C THR A 147 0.22 7.14 -13.74
N LEU A 148 -0.52 6.60 -12.77
CA LEU A 148 -0.95 5.21 -12.79
C LEU A 148 -1.97 4.94 -13.91
N LYS A 149 -2.94 5.84 -14.10
CA LYS A 149 -3.96 5.71 -15.16
C LYS A 149 -3.35 5.77 -16.55
N GLU A 150 -2.43 6.70 -16.79
CA GLU A 150 -1.71 6.84 -18.06
C GLU A 150 -0.91 5.59 -18.40
N LYS A 151 -0.43 4.86 -17.39
CA LYS A 151 0.24 3.56 -17.53
C LYS A 151 -0.72 2.36 -17.64
N GLY A 152 -2.03 2.59 -17.61
CA GLY A 152 -3.06 1.56 -17.81
C GLY A 152 -3.41 0.74 -16.57
N PHE A 153 -3.02 1.19 -15.36
CA PHE A 153 -3.38 0.48 -14.14
C PHE A 153 -4.84 0.68 -13.75
N ASN A 154 -5.43 -0.32 -13.09
CA ASN A 154 -6.71 -0.16 -12.41
C ASN A 154 -6.46 0.47 -11.03
N VAL A 155 -6.89 1.72 -10.86
CA VAL A 155 -6.58 2.55 -9.68
C VAL A 155 -7.84 2.81 -8.87
N THR A 156 -7.70 2.73 -7.55
CA THR A 156 -8.69 3.16 -6.57
C THR A 156 -8.04 3.94 -5.44
N ILE A 157 -8.84 4.65 -4.65
CA ILE A 157 -8.35 5.47 -3.54
C ILE A 157 -8.91 4.96 -2.20
N ILE A 158 -8.07 4.98 -1.18
CA ILE A 158 -8.47 5.02 0.23
C ILE A 158 -8.06 6.37 0.79
N PHE A 159 -9.00 7.12 1.36
CA PHE A 159 -8.65 8.32 2.12
C PHE A 159 -8.20 7.95 3.54
N SER A 160 -7.23 8.67 4.08
CA SER A 160 -6.73 8.48 5.44
C SER A 160 -6.77 9.79 6.22
N GLY A 161 -7.23 9.71 7.47
CA GLY A 161 -7.38 10.83 8.39
C GLY A 161 -8.74 11.52 8.28
N ASN A 162 -8.88 12.59 9.07
CA ASN A 162 -10.10 13.37 9.22
C ASN A 162 -10.70 13.84 7.90
N GLU A 163 -12.03 13.93 7.84
CA GLU A 163 -12.75 14.38 6.66
C GLU A 163 -12.42 15.81 6.22
N HIS A 164 -12.16 15.97 4.92
CA HIS A 164 -12.03 17.27 4.28
C HIS A 164 -12.83 17.30 2.96
N PRO A 165 -14.15 17.59 3.01
CA PRO A 165 -15.06 17.37 1.89
C PRO A 165 -14.63 18.05 0.59
N SER A 166 -14.21 19.32 0.65
CA SER A 166 -13.80 20.06 -0.54
C SER A 166 -12.57 19.48 -1.24
N THR A 167 -11.61 18.95 -0.47
CA THR A 167 -10.39 18.31 -0.97
C THR A 167 -10.73 16.97 -1.62
N GLU A 168 -11.61 16.20 -1.01
CA GLU A 168 -11.99 14.90 -1.53
C GLU A 168 -12.90 15.00 -2.75
N ASP A 169 -13.84 15.94 -2.75
CA ASP A 169 -14.73 16.18 -3.88
C ASP A 169 -13.96 16.57 -5.13
N ILE A 170 -12.96 17.46 -5.00
CA ILE A 170 -12.13 17.83 -6.14
C ILE A 170 -11.23 16.67 -6.60
N ILE A 171 -10.66 15.89 -5.67
CA ILE A 171 -9.88 14.69 -6.02
C ILE A 171 -10.75 13.67 -6.76
N LYS A 172 -11.94 13.34 -6.23
CA LYS A 172 -12.89 12.42 -6.88
C LYS A 172 -13.25 12.88 -8.27
N LYS A 173 -13.61 14.17 -8.43
CA LYS A 173 -14.00 14.77 -9.71
C LYS A 173 -12.86 14.75 -10.74
N MET A 174 -11.64 15.11 -10.34
CA MET A 174 -10.52 15.23 -11.27
C MET A 174 -9.84 13.89 -11.59
N THR A 175 -9.82 12.95 -10.65
CA THR A 175 -9.26 11.61 -10.89
C THR A 175 -10.24 10.69 -11.62
N ASN A 176 -11.54 10.83 -11.34
CA ASN A 176 -12.58 9.92 -11.82
C ASN A 176 -12.23 8.44 -11.58
N VAL A 177 -11.76 8.11 -10.37
CA VAL A 177 -11.49 6.74 -9.94
C VAL A 177 -12.39 6.35 -8.76
N PRO A 178 -12.70 5.06 -8.58
CA PRO A 178 -13.46 4.61 -7.42
C PRO A 178 -12.73 4.88 -6.11
N VAL A 179 -13.51 5.21 -5.08
CA VAL A 179 -13.04 5.32 -3.69
C VAL A 179 -13.53 4.11 -2.92
N ILE A 180 -12.62 3.38 -2.29
CA ILE A 180 -12.95 2.22 -1.45
C ILE A 180 -13.61 2.68 -0.15
N GLY A 181 -13.07 3.74 0.47
CA GLY A 181 -13.59 4.33 1.70
C GLY A 181 -12.58 5.27 2.37
N ARG A 182 -12.86 5.61 3.62
CA ARG A 182 -12.00 6.42 4.50
C ARG A 182 -11.58 5.59 5.71
N ILE A 183 -10.32 5.72 6.10
CA ILE A 183 -9.81 5.32 7.41
C ILE A 183 -9.69 6.60 8.23
N ASP A 184 -10.49 6.77 9.29
CA ASP A 184 -10.50 7.98 10.12
C ASP A 184 -9.22 8.08 10.99
N GLU A 185 -9.06 9.22 11.67
CA GLU A 185 -8.09 9.30 12.76
C GLU A 185 -8.60 8.53 13.96
N GLU A 186 -7.85 7.50 14.34
CA GLU A 186 -8.12 6.69 15.52
C GLU A 186 -7.07 6.99 16.60
N PRO A 187 -7.45 6.99 17.90
CA PRO A 187 -6.48 7.16 18.98
C PRO A 187 -5.41 6.05 18.99
N TYR A 188 -5.77 4.86 18.50
CA TYR A 188 -4.88 3.74 18.23
C TYR A 188 -5.56 2.79 17.25
N PHE A 189 -4.78 1.94 16.57
CA PHE A 189 -5.32 0.83 15.78
C PHE A 189 -5.07 -0.49 16.50
N ASP A 190 -6.13 -1.28 16.66
CA ASP A 190 -6.05 -2.66 17.13
C ASP A 190 -6.76 -3.61 16.15
N LYS A 191 -6.84 -4.89 16.51
CA LYS A 191 -7.49 -5.91 15.68
C LYS A 191 -8.98 -5.65 15.46
N ASN A 192 -9.68 -5.06 16.42
CA ASN A 192 -11.11 -4.81 16.33
C ASN A 192 -11.39 -3.66 15.35
N ILE A 193 -10.66 -2.55 15.49
CA ILE A 193 -10.76 -1.40 14.59
C ILE A 193 -10.43 -1.82 13.16
N VAL A 194 -9.34 -2.57 12.96
CA VAL A 194 -8.98 -3.08 11.62
C VAL A 194 -10.06 -3.99 11.05
N LYS A 195 -10.70 -4.82 11.87
CA LYS A 195 -11.80 -5.68 11.45
C LYS A 195 -13.05 -4.89 11.06
N GLU A 196 -13.39 -3.82 11.78
CA GLU A 196 -14.53 -2.94 11.46
C GLU A 196 -14.35 -2.27 10.09
N TYR A 197 -13.21 -1.63 9.85
CA TYR A 197 -12.89 -1.08 8.53
C TYR A 197 -12.85 -2.17 7.45
N ALA A 198 -12.33 -3.35 7.78
CA ALA A 198 -12.28 -4.47 6.86
C ALA A 198 -13.68 -4.94 6.44
N GLU A 199 -14.66 -4.93 7.36
CA GLU A 199 -16.05 -5.22 7.07
C GLU A 199 -16.69 -4.14 6.19
N LEU A 200 -16.43 -2.87 6.49
CA LEU A 200 -16.91 -1.72 5.73
C LEU A 200 -16.40 -1.75 4.27
N PHE A 201 -15.13 -2.06 4.06
CA PHE A 201 -14.50 -2.03 2.73
C PHE A 201 -14.68 -3.32 1.93
N ARG A 202 -15.12 -4.42 2.57
CA ARG A 202 -15.13 -5.78 1.99
C ARG A 202 -15.85 -5.85 0.64
N LYS A 203 -16.99 -5.19 0.52
CA LYS A 203 -17.78 -5.19 -0.72
C LYS A 203 -17.00 -4.52 -1.85
N ASN A 204 -16.58 -3.27 -1.62
CA ASN A 204 -15.84 -2.48 -2.60
C ASN A 204 -14.55 -3.18 -3.05
N LEU A 205 -13.82 -3.84 -2.14
CA LEU A 205 -12.59 -4.59 -2.44
C LEU A 205 -12.82 -5.85 -3.28
N LYS A 206 -13.94 -6.56 -3.08
CA LYS A 206 -14.30 -7.76 -3.86
C LYS A 206 -14.70 -7.39 -5.29
N ASP A 207 -15.35 -6.24 -5.44
CA ASP A 207 -15.86 -5.73 -6.71
C ASP A 207 -14.76 -5.18 -7.63
N LEU A 208 -13.53 -4.97 -7.12
CA LEU A 208 -12.37 -4.54 -7.93
C LEU A 208 -11.99 -5.55 -9.00
#